data_AF-A0A524JTA0-F1
#
_entry.id   AF-A0A524JTA0-F1
#
_cell.length_a   1.000
_cell.length_b   1.000
_cell.length_c   1.000
_cell.angle_alpha   90.00
_cell.angle_beta   90.00
_cell.angle_gamma   90.00
#
_symmetry.space_group_name_H-M   'P 1'
#
loop_
_entity.id
_entity.type
_entity.pdbx_description
1 polymer ?
#
loop_
_entity_poly.entity_id
_entity_poly.type
_entity_poly.pdbx_seq_one_letter_code
_entity_poly.pdbx_strand_id
1 'polypeptide(L)'
;MLQIMCMVDSEDYWNLNSFNEAGKVVNYYGYKFNVEGSPDGKGNSVVRLIVMEFADSKMAVGFVTPNDLELEKELKIMFISNDSPTKDVAVECKLSDEVKKAAYNGDDLEKIEYIGYTLEKFYNGHNVKFYLHDLRPPAEDQEKEGQP
;
A
#
# COMPACT_ATOMS: atom_id res chain seq x y z
N MET A 1 7.59 -14.10 -6.40
CA MET A 1 6.29 -13.48 -6.11
C MET A 1 6.39 -12.80 -4.76
N LEU A 2 6.15 -11.49 -4.67
CA LEU A 2 6.22 -10.74 -3.42
C LEU A 2 4.95 -10.96 -2.59
N GLN A 3 5.11 -11.30 -1.30
CA GLN A 3 3.99 -11.48 -0.37
C GLN A 3 3.97 -10.35 0.66
N ILE A 4 2.81 -9.71 0.85
CA ILE A 4 2.63 -8.61 1.79
C ILE A 4 1.49 -8.97 2.74
N MET A 5 1.73 -8.84 4.04
CA MET A 5 0.70 -8.99 5.06
C MET A 5 0.21 -7.62 5.50
N CYS A 6 -1.10 -7.45 5.53
CA CYS A 6 -1.74 -6.19 5.90
C CYS A 6 -2.90 -6.43 6.86
N MET A 7 -2.99 -5.52 7.83
CA MET A 7 -4.06 -5.52 8.80
C MET A 7 -5.15 -4.57 8.32
N VAL A 8 -6.40 -5.06 8.31
CA VAL A 8 -7.58 -4.27 7.97
C VAL A 8 -8.63 -4.43 9.07
N ASP A 9 -9.63 -3.57 9.06
CA ASP A 9 -10.73 -3.67 10.02
C ASP A 9 -11.56 -4.92 9.77
N SER A 10 -12.20 -5.42 10.83
CA SER A 10 -12.94 -6.69 10.80
C SER A 10 -14.03 -6.73 9.74
N GLU A 11 -14.75 -5.62 9.52
CA GLU A 11 -15.80 -5.56 8.49
C GLU A 11 -15.24 -5.84 7.08
N ASP A 12 -14.14 -5.17 6.73
CA ASP A 12 -13.49 -5.33 5.43
C ASP A 12 -12.86 -6.72 5.28
N TYR A 13 -12.26 -7.23 6.36
CA TYR A 13 -11.73 -8.59 6.42
C TYR A 13 -12.82 -9.64 6.18
N TRP A 14 -13.95 -9.56 6.88
CA TRP A 14 -15.04 -10.53 6.74
C TRP A 14 -15.72 -10.42 5.37
N ASN A 15 -15.83 -9.20 4.83
CA ASN A 15 -16.31 -9.00 3.47
C ASN A 15 -15.40 -9.75 2.48
N LEU A 16 -14.09 -9.52 2.51
CA LEU A 16 -13.11 -10.25 1.67
C LEU A 16 -13.15 -11.77 1.89
N ASN A 17 -13.21 -12.22 3.15
CA ASN A 17 -13.29 -13.63 3.48
C ASN A 17 -14.51 -14.29 2.83
N SER A 18 -15.65 -13.59 2.77
CA SER A 18 -16.88 -14.12 2.16
C SER A 18 -16.73 -14.40 0.65
N PHE A 19 -15.93 -13.59 -0.07
CA PHE A 19 -15.61 -13.86 -1.47
C PHE A 19 -14.76 -15.12 -1.60
N ASN A 20 -13.75 -15.26 -0.74
CA ASN A 20 -12.87 -16.42 -0.72
C ASN A 20 -13.63 -17.72 -0.39
N GLU A 21 -14.47 -17.72 0.64
CA GLU A 21 -15.31 -18.87 1.01
C GLU A 21 -16.32 -19.24 -0.09
N ALA A 22 -16.82 -18.26 -0.84
CA ALA A 22 -17.70 -18.48 -1.98
C ALA A 22 -16.95 -18.89 -3.26
N GLY A 23 -15.61 -19.00 -3.24
CA GLY A 23 -14.79 -19.27 -4.42
C GLY A 23 -14.88 -18.19 -5.50
N LYS A 24 -15.21 -16.95 -5.12
CA LYS A 24 -15.32 -15.81 -6.04
C LYS A 24 -13.97 -15.13 -6.20
N VAL A 25 -13.66 -14.76 -7.43
CA VAL A 25 -12.50 -13.92 -7.72
C VAL A 25 -12.82 -12.49 -7.27
N VAL A 26 -11.94 -11.91 -6.46
CA VAL A 26 -12.01 -10.50 -6.07
C VAL A 26 -11.46 -9.66 -7.22
N ASN A 27 -12.27 -8.75 -7.76
CA ASN A 27 -11.83 -7.82 -8.79
C ASN A 27 -10.90 -6.78 -8.17
N TYR A 28 -9.72 -6.63 -8.76
CA TYR A 28 -8.73 -5.66 -8.30
C TYR A 28 -8.08 -4.89 -9.45
N TYR A 29 -7.49 -3.74 -9.09
CA TYR A 29 -6.60 -2.97 -9.96
C TYR A 29 -5.36 -2.54 -9.18
N GLY A 30 -4.17 -2.90 -9.68
CA GLY A 30 -2.89 -2.59 -9.05
C GLY A 30 -2.03 -1.66 -9.90
N TYR A 31 -1.43 -0.65 -9.30
CA TYR A 31 -0.54 0.30 -9.99
C TYR A 31 0.52 0.89 -9.04
N LYS A 32 1.52 1.56 -9.61
CA LYS A 32 2.56 2.26 -8.84
C LYS A 32 2.24 3.74 -8.70
N PHE A 33 2.58 4.34 -7.57
CA PHE A 33 2.44 5.77 -7.33
C PHE A 33 3.77 6.33 -6.79
N ASN A 34 4.29 7.37 -7.45
CA ASN A 34 5.50 8.06 -7.01
C ASN A 34 5.18 9.47 -6.51
N VAL A 35 5.75 9.84 -5.36
CA VAL A 35 5.75 11.21 -4.85
C VAL A 35 7.17 11.75 -4.98
N GLU A 36 7.33 12.69 -5.91
CA GLU A 36 8.62 13.28 -6.28
C GLU A 36 8.78 14.65 -5.61
N GLY A 37 10.01 15.02 -5.25
CA GLY A 37 10.33 16.41 -4.90
C GLY A 37 10.16 17.33 -6.12
N SER A 38 9.80 18.59 -5.90
CA SER A 38 9.80 19.57 -6.99
C SER A 38 11.25 19.94 -7.36
N PRO A 39 11.51 20.36 -8.60
CA PRO A 39 12.85 20.69 -9.08
C PRO A 39 13.60 21.73 -8.22
N ASP A 40 12.88 22.59 -7.50
CA ASP A 40 13.42 23.71 -6.74
C ASP A 40 13.44 23.47 -5.20
N GLY A 41 13.07 22.27 -4.73
CA GLY A 41 12.83 21.97 -3.32
C GLY A 41 13.96 21.25 -2.58
N LYS A 42 13.89 21.22 -1.24
CA LYS A 42 14.67 20.28 -0.42
C LYS A 42 14.07 18.87 -0.58
N GLY A 43 14.92 17.88 -0.82
CA GLY A 43 14.54 16.46 -0.85
C GLY A 43 14.31 15.90 -2.25
N ASN A 44 15.40 15.52 -2.94
CA ASN A 44 15.39 14.81 -4.23
C ASN A 44 14.93 13.34 -4.12
N SER A 45 14.53 12.89 -2.93
CA SER A 45 14.05 11.53 -2.70
C SER A 45 12.68 11.32 -3.36
N VAL A 46 12.42 10.09 -3.76
CA VAL A 46 11.13 9.66 -4.30
C VAL A 46 10.52 8.68 -3.32
N VAL A 47 9.34 8.99 -2.81
CA VAL A 47 8.53 8.03 -2.05
C VAL A 47 7.72 7.22 -3.06
N ARG A 48 7.83 5.89 -2.98
CA ARG A 48 7.16 4.97 -3.90
C ARG A 48 6.10 4.19 -3.16
N LEU A 49 4.94 4.05 -3.78
CA LEU A 49 3.84 3.26 -3.29
C LEU A 49 3.42 2.25 -4.34
N ILE A 50 2.99 1.08 -3.87
CA ILE A 50 2.07 0.22 -4.60
C ILE A 50 0.66 0.59 -4.13
N VAL A 51 -0.28 0.76 -5.05
CA VAL A 51 -1.69 0.95 -4.70
C VAL A 51 -2.50 -0.19 -5.32
N MET A 52 -3.31 -0.82 -4.48
CA MET A 52 -4.17 -1.94 -4.83
C MET A 52 -5.62 -1.58 -4.51
N GLU A 53 -6.44 -1.47 -5.53
CA GLU A 53 -7.87 -1.19 -5.42
C GLU A 53 -8.63 -2.52 -5.52
N PHE A 54 -9.45 -2.84 -4.54
CA PHE A 54 -10.32 -4.02 -4.50
C PHE A 54 -11.76 -3.55 -4.71
N ALA A 55 -12.20 -3.58 -5.97
CA ALA A 55 -13.45 -2.96 -6.40
C ALA A 55 -14.67 -3.58 -5.71
N ASP A 56 -14.67 -4.90 -5.54
CA ASP A 56 -15.81 -5.62 -4.95
C ASP A 56 -15.94 -5.40 -3.44
N SER A 57 -14.82 -5.21 -2.74
CA SER A 57 -14.80 -4.99 -1.29
C SER A 57 -14.82 -3.51 -0.90
N LYS A 58 -14.88 -2.59 -1.87
CA LYS A 58 -14.82 -1.13 -1.65
C LYS A 58 -13.63 -0.71 -0.77
N MET A 59 -12.49 -1.33 -1.03
CA MET A 59 -11.28 -1.12 -0.27
C MET A 59 -10.12 -0.79 -1.22
N ALA A 60 -9.23 0.09 -0.79
CA ALA A 60 -7.95 0.32 -1.43
C ALA A 60 -6.83 0.26 -0.40
N VAL A 61 -5.67 -0.26 -0.78
CA VAL A 61 -4.51 -0.40 0.09
C VAL A 61 -3.28 0.17 -0.59
N GLY A 62 -2.63 1.12 0.07
CA GLY A 62 -1.34 1.68 -0.30
C GLY A 62 -0.23 1.04 0.52
N PHE A 63 0.85 0.65 -0.15
CA PHE A 63 2.07 0.13 0.47
C PHE A 63 3.23 1.05 0.12
N VAL A 64 3.76 1.80 1.08
CA VAL A 64 5.01 2.53 0.90
C VAL A 64 6.14 1.50 0.84
N THR A 65 6.92 1.52 -0.23
CA THR A 65 7.95 0.51 -0.48
C THR A 65 9.36 1.07 -0.24
N PRO A 66 10.32 0.23 0.19
CA PRO A 66 11.74 0.54 0.08
C PRO A 66 12.15 0.94 -1.35
N ASN A 67 13.14 1.81 -1.48
CA ASN A 67 13.60 2.32 -2.77
C ASN A 67 14.38 1.29 -3.60
N ASP A 68 14.87 0.24 -2.96
CA ASP A 68 15.60 -0.88 -3.52
C ASP A 68 14.71 -2.11 -3.77
N LEU A 69 13.42 -2.06 -3.41
CA LEU A 69 12.51 -3.17 -3.60
C LEU A 69 12.32 -3.47 -5.10
N GLU A 70 12.81 -4.64 -5.53
CA GLU A 70 12.52 -5.19 -6.85
C GLU A 70 11.06 -5.66 -6.91
N LEU A 71 10.21 -4.85 -7.54
CA LEU A 71 8.79 -5.15 -7.67
C LEU A 71 8.56 -6.13 -8.82
N GLU A 72 8.25 -7.38 -8.46
CA GLU A 72 7.64 -8.34 -9.36
C GLU A 72 6.23 -7.87 -9.79
N LYS A 73 5.79 -8.29 -10.98
CA LYS A 73 4.41 -8.00 -11.43
C LYS A 73 3.37 -8.79 -10.65
N GLU A 74 3.72 -9.94 -10.10
CA GLU A 74 2.82 -10.80 -9.33
C GLU A 74 3.02 -10.59 -7.82
N LEU A 75 1.91 -10.34 -7.15
CA LEU A 75 1.84 -10.01 -5.73
C LEU A 75 0.85 -10.96 -5.04
N LYS A 76 1.13 -11.32 -3.79
CA LYS A 76 0.16 -12.00 -2.93
C LYS A 76 -0.09 -11.14 -1.70
N ILE A 77 -1.32 -10.69 -1.51
CA ILE A 77 -1.70 -9.83 -0.39
C ILE A 77 -2.49 -10.67 0.60
N MET A 78 -2.01 -10.68 1.84
CA MET A 78 -2.54 -11.46 2.94
C MET A 78 -3.22 -10.50 3.91
N PHE A 79 -4.52 -10.67 4.11
CA PHE A 79 -5.32 -9.82 4.99
C PHE A 79 -5.55 -10.52 6.32
N ILE A 80 -5.32 -9.78 7.41
CA ILE A 80 -5.67 -10.19 8.77
C ILE A 80 -6.51 -9.10 9.44
N SER A 81 -7.27 -9.46 10.47
CA SER A 81 -7.98 -8.52 11.34
C SER A 81 -7.73 -8.84 12.81
N ASN A 82 -7.97 -7.87 13.70
CA ASN A 82 -7.82 -8.10 15.14
C ASN A 82 -8.75 -9.19 15.69
N ASP A 83 -9.93 -9.39 15.08
CA ASP A 83 -10.88 -10.44 15.48
C ASP A 83 -10.47 -11.83 14.98
N SER A 84 -9.63 -11.89 13.95
CA SER A 84 -9.14 -13.14 13.37
C SER A 84 -7.65 -13.02 12.97
N PRO A 85 -6.75 -12.80 13.94
CA PRO A 85 -5.36 -12.41 13.67
C PRO A 85 -4.49 -13.56 13.14
N THR A 86 -4.98 -14.80 13.21
CA THR A 86 -4.26 -16.01 12.81
C THR A 86 -4.81 -16.65 11.53
N LYS A 87 -5.91 -16.11 10.97
CA LYS A 87 -6.43 -16.57 9.69
C LYS A 87 -6.21 -15.47 8.68
N ASP A 88 -5.40 -15.77 7.69
CA ASP A 88 -5.19 -14.89 6.55
C ASP A 88 -6.21 -15.16 5.45
N VAL A 89 -6.69 -14.08 4.83
CA VAL A 89 -7.36 -14.14 3.53
C VAL A 89 -6.34 -13.73 2.48
N ALA A 90 -6.04 -14.62 1.55
CA ALA A 90 -5.08 -14.35 0.48
C ALA A 90 -5.78 -13.86 -0.79
N VAL A 91 -5.26 -12.81 -1.39
CA VAL A 91 -5.64 -12.36 -2.74
C VAL A 91 -4.38 -12.29 -3.61
N GLU A 92 -4.39 -13.05 -4.70
CA GLU A 92 -3.34 -13.01 -5.71
C GLU A 92 -3.61 -11.88 -6.70
N CYS A 93 -2.63 -10.98 -6.82
CA CYS A 93 -2.74 -9.73 -7.53
C CYS A 93 -1.66 -9.57 -8.60
N LYS A 94 -1.93 -8.71 -9.57
CA LYS A 94 -0.97 -8.29 -10.59
C LYS A 94 -0.90 -6.77 -10.69
N LEU A 95 0.32 -6.25 -10.81
CA LEU A 95 0.56 -4.85 -11.10
C LEU A 95 0.42 -4.59 -12.59
N SER A 96 -0.30 -3.51 -12.91
CA SER A 96 -0.25 -2.89 -14.23
C SER A 96 1.10 -2.20 -14.44
N ASP A 97 1.36 -1.81 -15.69
CA ASP A 97 2.50 -0.97 -16.05
C ASP A 97 2.23 0.53 -15.76
N GLU A 98 1.07 0.88 -15.19
CA GLU A 98 0.71 2.26 -14.86
C GLU A 98 1.55 2.79 -13.68
N VAL A 99 2.06 4.01 -13.85
CA VAL A 99 2.75 4.76 -12.80
C VAL A 99 2.12 6.14 -12.69
N LYS A 100 1.42 6.40 -11.58
CA LYS A 100 0.92 7.72 -11.22
C LYS A 100 2.00 8.52 -10.50
N LYS A 101 1.92 9.86 -10.59
CA LYS A 101 2.92 10.76 -10.00
C LYS A 101 2.25 11.94 -9.30
N ALA A 102 2.82 12.37 -8.18
CA ALA A 102 2.53 13.65 -7.54
C ALA A 102 3.83 14.35 -7.15
N ALA A 103 3.79 15.67 -7.04
CA ALA A 103 4.91 16.47 -6.57
C ALA A 103 4.62 17.02 -5.18
N TYR A 104 5.56 16.85 -4.25
CA TYR A 104 5.49 17.43 -2.91
C TYR A 104 6.89 17.74 -2.36
N ASN A 105 7.10 18.99 -1.95
CA ASN A 105 8.36 19.47 -1.37
C ASN A 105 8.37 19.22 0.13
N GLY A 106 8.77 18.01 0.50
CA GLY A 106 8.99 17.62 1.89
C GLY A 106 10.03 16.50 1.98
N ASP A 107 10.42 16.17 3.20
CA ASP A 107 11.15 14.94 3.46
C ASP A 107 10.27 13.69 3.20
N ASP A 108 10.85 12.50 3.38
CA ASP A 108 10.13 11.25 3.09
C ASP A 108 8.90 11.05 3.98
N LEU A 109 8.95 11.47 5.24
CA LEU A 109 7.82 11.33 6.15
C LEU A 109 6.70 12.29 5.76
N GLU A 110 7.03 13.56 5.50
CA GLU A 110 6.06 14.56 5.05
C GLU A 110 5.41 14.16 3.71
N LYS A 111 6.18 13.54 2.79
CA LYS A 111 5.65 13.00 1.52
C LYS A 111 4.66 11.86 1.76
N ILE A 112 4.91 10.99 2.74
CA ILE A 112 4.03 9.86 3.09
C ILE A 112 2.74 10.36 3.73
N GLU A 113 2.83 11.31 4.65
CA GLU A 113 1.65 11.96 5.25
C GLU A 113 0.81 12.65 4.18
N TYR A 114 1.45 13.41 3.27
CA TYR A 114 0.78 14.07 2.17
C TYR A 114 0.03 13.09 1.26
N ILE A 115 0.68 12.02 0.80
CA ILE A 115 0.05 11.06 -0.12
C ILE A 115 -1.00 10.20 0.60
N GLY A 116 -0.76 9.85 1.86
CA GLY A 116 -1.72 9.14 2.71
C GLY A 116 -3.02 9.92 2.83
N TYR A 117 -2.95 11.18 3.26
CA TYR A 117 -4.11 12.06 3.36
C TYR A 117 -4.80 12.28 2.01
N THR A 118 -4.03 12.47 0.93
CA THR A 118 -4.57 12.71 -0.41
C THR A 118 -5.34 11.51 -0.93
N LEU A 119 -4.78 10.30 -0.81
CA LEU A 119 -5.43 9.07 -1.25
C LEU A 119 -6.63 8.73 -0.36
N GLU A 120 -6.51 8.88 0.96
CA GLU A 120 -7.63 8.68 1.89
C GLU A 120 -8.82 9.58 1.51
N LYS A 121 -8.59 10.87 1.30
CA LYS A 121 -9.63 11.81 0.88
C LYS A 121 -10.23 11.44 -0.47
N PHE A 122 -9.39 11.04 -1.44
CA PHE A 122 -9.85 10.62 -2.77
C PHE A 122 -10.77 9.40 -2.68
N TYR A 123 -10.35 8.33 -1.99
CA TYR A 123 -11.13 7.10 -1.89
C TYR A 123 -12.38 7.29 -1.03
N ASN A 124 -12.31 8.04 0.07
CA ASN A 124 -13.48 8.37 0.88
C ASN A 124 -14.54 9.11 0.06
N GLY A 125 -14.12 10.03 -0.83
CA GLY A 125 -15.02 10.68 -1.78
C GLY A 125 -15.73 9.74 -2.77
N HIS A 126 -15.23 8.51 -2.93
CA HIS A 126 -15.81 7.46 -3.77
C HIS A 126 -16.45 6.33 -2.95
N ASN A 127 -16.64 6.51 -1.64
CA ASN A 127 -17.14 5.48 -0.73
C ASN A 127 -16.29 4.21 -0.76
N VAL A 128 -14.97 4.40 -0.84
CA VAL A 128 -13.94 3.36 -0.77
C VAL A 128 -13.08 3.66 0.45
N LYS A 129 -12.82 2.66 1.28
CA LYS A 129 -11.93 2.81 2.44
C LYS A 129 -10.48 2.63 2.03
N PHE A 130 -9.60 3.47 2.55
CA PHE A 130 -8.18 3.43 2.23
C PHE A 130 -7.34 3.03 3.44
N TYR A 131 -6.41 2.10 3.24
CA TYR A 131 -5.41 1.69 4.21
C TYR A 131 -4.03 2.05 3.69
N LEU A 132 -3.17 2.60 4.55
CA LEU A 132 -1.77 2.88 4.21
C LEU A 132 -0.86 2.08 5.14
N HIS A 133 0.05 1.31 4.56
CA HIS A 133 1.08 0.57 5.28
C HIS A 133 2.47 1.02 4.80
N ASP A 134 3.36 1.34 5.74
CA ASP A 134 4.76 1.59 5.45
C ASP A 134 5.55 0.29 5.59
N LEU A 135 6.09 -0.22 4.47
CA LEU A 135 6.90 -1.44 4.43
C LEU A 135 8.40 -1.13 4.54
N ARG A 136 8.79 0.13 4.69
CA ARG A 136 10.17 0.50 4.90
C ARG A 136 10.61 0.10 6.30
N PRO A 137 11.91 -0.23 6.48
CA PRO A 137 12.43 -0.51 7.82
C PRO A 137 12.22 0.71 8.73
N PRO A 138 11.93 0.49 10.03
CA PRO A 138 11.86 1.57 11.01
C PRO A 138 13.17 2.37 11.01
N ALA A 139 13.08 3.69 11.22
CA ALA A 139 14.24 4.58 11.22
C ALA A 139 15.36 4.16 12.21
N GLU A 140 15.00 3.43 13.28
CA GLU A 140 15.95 2.95 14.31
C GLU A 140 16.92 1.87 13.82
N ASP A 141 16.61 1.16 12.73
CA ASP A 141 17.49 0.11 12.19
C ASP A 141 18.53 0.66 11.20
N GLN A 142 18.40 1.92 10.76
CA GLN A 142 19.39 2.57 9.88
C GLN A 142 20.62 3.10 10.63
N GLU A 143 20.52 3.30 11.96
CA GLU A 143 21.67 3.76 12.77
C GLU A 143 22.61 2.61 13.18
N LYS A 144 22.19 1.35 13.07
CA LYS A 144 22.99 0.18 13.49
C LYS A 144 23.93 -0.37 12.42
N GLU A 145 23.74 -0.04 11.15
CA GLU A 145 24.69 -0.41 10.08
C GLU A 145 25.87 0.57 9.95
N GLY A 146 25.92 1.60 10.81
CA GLY A 146 26.91 2.69 10.74
C GLY A 146 27.92 2.78 11.88
N GLN A 147 28.12 1.74 12.70
CA GLN A 147 29.13 1.76 13.78
C GLN A 147 29.81 0.38 13.95
N PRO A 148 31.13 0.35 14.21
CA PRO A 148 32.23 0.27 13.24
C PRO A 148 32.71 -1.14 12.89
#